data_AF-A0A969JL81-F1
#
_entry.id   AF-A0A969JL81-F1
#
_cell.length_a   1.000
_cell.length_b   1.000
_cell.length_c   1.000
_cell.angle_alpha   90.00
_cell.angle_beta   90.00
_cell.angle_gamma   90.00
#
_symmetry.space_group_name_H-M   'P 1'
#
loop_
_entity.id
_entity.type
_entity.pdbx_description
1 polymer ?
#
loop_
_entity_poly.entity_id
_entity_poly.type
_entity_poly.pdbx_seq_one_letter_code
_entity_poly.pdbx_strand_id
1 'polypeptide(L)'
;MYSDYMAAGWSSMVDKVPGQLSPTAKLEALIGGLGIDNQTHVVIYHAGKNAVDMGSATRIYWTFKVLGHDEVSILDGGWAAYVGDPKKPKNIVEKNDNSPQPKVFKASVRQEMIVSKAEVASLMGKNIPLIDMRPSDQFIGVNRHPKALRSGTIPGAVSLPESWVTENNGGSFRSVQTLNALYKTAAV
;
A
#
# COMPACT_ATOMS: atom_id res chain seq x y z
N MET A 1 10.13 -8.78 12.02
CA MET A 1 8.87 -8.46 12.73
C MET A 1 7.70 -8.75 11.84
N TYR A 2 6.67 -9.42 12.36
CA TYR A 2 5.40 -9.59 11.67
C TYR A 2 4.39 -8.58 12.19
N SER A 3 3.65 -7.94 11.28
CA SER A 3 2.51 -7.10 11.62
C SER A 3 1.43 -7.32 10.58
N ASP A 4 0.29 -7.84 11.02
CA ASP A 4 -0.82 -8.15 10.14
C ASP A 4 -1.47 -6.85 9.63
N TYR A 5 -1.44 -6.61 8.33
CA TYR A 5 -2.00 -5.39 7.73
C TYR A 5 -3.49 -5.19 8.08
N MET A 6 -4.27 -6.28 8.14
CA MET A 6 -5.72 -6.23 8.35
C MET A 6 -6.09 -6.17 9.83
N ALA A 7 -5.27 -6.74 10.72
CA ALA A 7 -5.61 -6.88 12.14
C ALA A 7 -4.81 -5.97 13.09
N ALA A 8 -3.60 -5.54 12.73
CA ALA A 8 -2.72 -4.81 13.65
C ALA A 8 -3.07 -3.32 13.81
N GLY A 9 -4.04 -2.80 13.04
CA GLY A 9 -4.48 -1.41 13.15
C GLY A 9 -3.81 -0.44 12.17
N TRP A 10 -3.19 -0.94 11.10
CA TRP A 10 -2.67 -0.12 10.00
C TRP A 10 -3.77 0.65 9.25
N SER A 11 -5.01 0.14 9.30
CA SER A 11 -6.19 0.80 8.78
C SER A 11 -7.34 0.72 9.78
N SER A 12 -8.32 1.60 9.60
CA SER A 12 -9.52 1.70 10.43
C SER A 12 -10.77 1.70 9.56
N MET A 13 -11.92 1.42 10.19
CA MET A 13 -13.24 1.63 9.59
C MET A 13 -13.83 2.91 10.16
N VAL A 14 -14.22 3.84 9.31
CA VAL A 14 -14.91 5.09 9.68
C VAL A 14 -16.21 5.15 8.89
N ASP A 15 -17.34 5.36 9.56
CA ASP A 15 -18.66 5.43 8.92
C ASP A 15 -18.96 4.27 7.95
N LYS A 16 -18.60 3.04 8.35
CA LYS A 16 -18.73 1.80 7.56
C LYS A 16 -17.86 1.77 6.27
N VAL A 17 -16.99 2.74 6.07
CA VAL A 17 -16.00 2.75 4.98
C VAL A 17 -14.71 2.10 5.50
N PRO A 18 -14.29 0.95 4.92
CA PRO A 18 -13.05 0.28 5.32
C PRO A 18 -11.81 0.99 4.77
N GLY A 19 -10.64 0.62 5.28
CA GLY A 19 -9.35 1.04 4.70
C GLY A 19 -8.94 2.49 4.99
N GLN A 20 -9.63 3.17 5.90
CA GLN A 20 -9.26 4.53 6.30
C GLN A 20 -7.92 4.53 7.06
N LEU A 21 -7.18 5.63 6.98
CA LEU A 21 -5.98 5.80 7.78
C LEU A 21 -6.38 5.78 9.27
N SER A 22 -5.69 4.98 10.08
CA SER A 22 -5.92 4.96 11.52
C SER A 22 -5.51 6.29 12.17
N PRO A 23 -6.12 6.68 13.31
CA PRO A 23 -5.70 7.85 14.07
C PRO A 23 -4.19 7.86 14.34
N THR A 24 -3.55 9.02 14.20
CA THR A 24 -2.09 9.17 14.31
C THR A 24 -1.52 8.53 15.58
N ALA A 25 -2.13 8.78 16.75
CA ALA A 25 -1.68 8.21 18.01
C ALA A 25 -1.69 6.67 18.03
N LYS A 26 -2.64 6.02 17.33
CA LYS A 26 -2.66 4.56 17.20
C LYS A 26 -1.52 4.07 16.30
N LEU A 27 -1.23 4.78 15.23
CA LEU A 27 -0.13 4.45 14.32
C LEU A 27 1.23 4.66 15.00
N GLU A 28 1.41 5.75 15.75
CA GLU A 28 2.62 5.99 16.56
C GLU A 28 2.84 4.86 17.57
N ALA A 29 1.80 4.45 18.29
CA ALA A 29 1.87 3.34 19.24
C ALA A 29 2.16 2.00 18.56
N LEU A 30 1.51 1.71 17.43
CA LEU A 30 1.74 0.50 16.63
C LEU A 30 3.19 0.44 16.14
N ILE A 31 3.66 1.49 15.48
CA ILE A 31 5.00 1.55 14.88
C ILE A 31 6.07 1.51 15.98
N GLY A 32 5.89 2.29 17.06
CA GLY A 32 6.77 2.25 18.22
C GLY A 32 6.82 0.87 18.89
N GLY A 33 5.68 0.19 19.01
CA GLY A 33 5.58 -1.18 19.52
C GLY A 33 6.29 -2.22 18.65
N LEU A 34 6.51 -1.93 17.36
CA LEU A 34 7.34 -2.75 16.47
C LEU A 34 8.84 -2.45 16.60
N GLY A 35 9.23 -1.58 17.55
CA GLY A 35 10.62 -1.20 17.80
C GLY A 35 11.19 -0.21 16.79
N ILE A 36 10.32 0.50 16.07
CA ILE A 36 10.69 1.48 15.05
C ILE A 36 10.63 2.88 15.67
N ASP A 37 11.71 3.64 15.52
CA ASP A 37 11.78 5.08 15.81
C ASP A 37 11.94 5.88 14.53
N ASN A 38 11.98 7.21 14.63
CA ASN A 38 12.14 8.09 13.49
C ASN A 38 13.50 7.97 12.76
N GLN A 39 14.52 7.29 13.32
CA GLN A 39 15.84 7.08 12.69
C GLN A 39 15.98 5.71 12.02
N THR A 40 15.00 4.82 12.21
CA THR A 40 15.04 3.45 11.70
C THR A 40 14.77 3.43 10.21
N HIS A 41 15.63 2.81 9.39
CA HIS A 41 15.28 2.49 8.00
C HIS A 41 14.37 1.26 7.97
N VAL A 42 13.12 1.46 7.57
CA VAL A 42 12.12 0.40 7.51
C VAL A 42 12.15 -0.30 6.16
N VAL A 43 12.32 -1.62 6.13
CA VAL A 43 12.14 -2.42 4.91
C VAL A 43 10.90 -3.30 5.08
N ILE A 44 9.87 -3.02 4.29
CA ILE A 44 8.60 -3.74 4.27
C ILE A 44 8.72 -4.89 3.28
N TYR A 45 8.31 -6.10 3.66
CA TYR A 45 8.16 -7.21 2.73
C TYR A 45 6.78 -7.85 2.88
N HIS A 46 6.31 -8.47 1.81
CA HIS A 46 5.04 -9.19 1.73
C HIS A 46 5.30 -10.63 1.30
N ALA A 47 4.26 -11.46 1.20
CA ALA A 47 4.43 -12.87 0.84
C ALA A 47 4.96 -13.10 -0.58
N GLY A 48 4.76 -12.14 -1.49
CA GLY A 48 5.25 -12.21 -2.88
C GLY A 48 4.40 -13.07 -3.81
N LYS A 49 3.17 -13.45 -3.42
CA LYS A 49 2.34 -14.39 -4.19
C LYS A 49 1.51 -13.71 -5.26
N ASN A 50 1.06 -12.48 -5.01
CA ASN A 50 0.27 -11.73 -5.96
C ASN A 50 0.36 -10.21 -5.77
N ALA A 51 -0.28 -9.46 -6.69
CA ALA A 51 -0.34 -8.00 -6.63
C ALA A 51 -1.04 -7.45 -5.38
N VAL A 52 -1.98 -8.18 -4.78
CA VAL A 52 -2.69 -7.77 -3.55
C VAL A 52 -1.73 -7.77 -2.35
N ASP A 53 -0.83 -8.75 -2.28
CA ASP A 53 0.24 -8.78 -1.27
C ASP A 53 1.12 -7.52 -1.39
N MET A 54 1.48 -7.14 -2.63
CA MET A 54 2.22 -5.91 -2.90
C MET A 54 1.39 -4.66 -2.54
N GLY A 55 0.09 -4.66 -2.83
CA GLY A 55 -0.85 -3.61 -2.44
C GLY A 55 -0.86 -3.35 -0.93
N SER A 56 -0.77 -4.42 -0.13
CA SER A 56 -0.69 -4.30 1.34
C SER A 56 0.64 -3.67 1.80
N ALA A 57 1.76 -4.08 1.18
CA ALA A 57 3.07 -3.49 1.48
C ALA A 57 3.16 -2.01 1.06
N THR A 58 2.68 -1.67 -0.14
CA THR A 58 2.66 -0.28 -0.64
C THR A 58 1.72 0.61 0.15
N ARG A 59 0.63 0.06 0.71
CA ARG A 59 -0.23 0.79 1.64
C ARG A 59 0.49 1.12 2.95
N ILE A 60 1.23 0.18 3.54
CA ILE A 60 2.04 0.43 4.74
C ILE A 60 3.16 1.44 4.42
N TYR A 61 3.83 1.31 3.27
CA TYR A 61 4.81 2.28 2.79
C TYR A 61 4.20 3.69 2.71
N TRP A 62 3.03 3.82 2.08
CA TRP A 62 2.31 5.10 2.00
C TRP A 62 1.98 5.65 3.39
N THR A 63 1.56 4.81 4.35
CA THR A 63 1.33 5.23 5.73
C THR A 63 2.59 5.85 6.35
N PHE A 64 3.77 5.25 6.20
CA PHE A 64 5.01 5.86 6.68
C PHE A 64 5.27 7.23 6.03
N LYS A 65 5.07 7.35 4.72
CA LYS A 65 5.24 8.63 4.00
C LYS A 65 4.27 9.69 4.50
N VAL A 66 2.99 9.34 4.73
CA VAL A 66 1.97 10.23 5.32
C VAL A 66 2.37 10.67 6.72
N LEU A 67 2.97 9.79 7.52
CA LEU A 67 3.44 10.11 8.88
C LEU A 67 4.79 10.88 8.89
N GLY A 68 5.31 11.26 7.72
CA GLY A 68 6.53 12.06 7.61
C GLY A 68 7.83 11.26 7.74
N HIS A 69 7.78 9.94 7.56
CA HIS A 69 8.94 9.06 7.64
C HIS A 69 9.37 8.61 6.24
N ASP A 70 10.51 9.11 5.77
CA ASP A 70 10.99 8.90 4.40
C ASP A 70 11.91 7.68 4.22
N GLU A 71 12.60 7.27 5.28
CA GLU A 71 13.52 6.12 5.32
C GLU A 71 12.75 4.80 5.36
N VAL A 72 11.97 4.56 4.32
CA VAL A 72 11.15 3.37 4.15
C VAL A 72 11.34 2.80 2.74
N SER A 73 11.42 1.48 2.62
CA SER A 73 11.61 0.77 1.36
C SER A 73 10.75 -0.50 1.33
N ILE A 74 10.52 -1.02 0.13
CA ILE A 74 9.83 -2.30 -0.07
C ILE A 74 10.83 -3.29 -0.65
N LEU A 75 10.87 -4.51 -0.11
CA LEU A 75 11.57 -5.62 -0.72
C LEU A 75 10.78 -6.12 -1.93
N ASP A 76 11.19 -5.71 -3.13
CA ASP A 76 10.54 -6.07 -4.38
C ASP A 76 10.55 -7.60 -4.60
N GLY A 77 9.40 -8.16 -4.99
CA GLY A 77 9.19 -9.61 -5.05
C GLY A 77 8.85 -10.27 -3.71
N GLY A 78 8.98 -9.53 -2.60
CA GLY A 78 8.66 -9.99 -1.26
C GLY A 78 9.46 -11.24 -0.83
N TRP A 79 8.86 -11.99 0.09
CA TRP A 79 9.43 -13.22 0.64
C TRP A 79 9.69 -14.27 -0.43
N ALA A 80 8.77 -14.45 -1.38
CA ALA A 80 8.91 -15.43 -2.46
C ALA A 80 10.17 -15.20 -3.30
N ALA A 81 10.43 -13.96 -3.72
CA ALA A 81 11.66 -13.63 -4.46
C ALA A 81 12.90 -13.72 -3.56
N TYR A 82 12.79 -13.31 -2.30
CA TYR A 82 13.90 -13.39 -1.34
C TYR A 82 14.41 -14.83 -1.18
N VAL A 83 13.52 -15.79 -0.90
CA VAL A 83 13.90 -17.20 -0.70
C VAL A 83 14.25 -17.94 -1.99
N GLY A 84 13.72 -17.49 -3.12
CA GLY A 84 13.94 -18.09 -4.44
C GLY A 84 15.25 -17.69 -5.12
N ASP A 85 15.98 -16.71 -4.57
CA ASP A 85 17.22 -16.21 -5.17
C ASP A 85 18.38 -17.24 -5.05
N PRO A 86 18.83 -17.85 -6.16
CA PRO A 86 19.87 -18.88 -6.13
C PRO A 86 21.28 -18.31 -5.84
N LYS A 87 21.44 -16.98 -5.89
CA LYS A 87 22.73 -16.32 -5.67
C LYS A 87 22.97 -15.94 -4.21
N LYS A 88 21.95 -16.07 -3.35
CA LYS A 88 22.07 -15.76 -1.93
C LYS A 88 22.39 -17.04 -1.13
N PRO A 89 23.32 -16.99 -0.15
CA PRO A 89 23.52 -18.11 0.77
C PRO A 89 22.15 -18.48 1.35
N LYS A 90 21.74 -19.76 1.29
CA LYS A 90 20.43 -20.29 1.71
C LYS A 90 19.81 -19.39 2.78
N ASN A 91 18.93 -18.46 2.37
CA ASN A 91 18.66 -17.23 3.11
C ASN A 91 18.37 -17.51 4.59
N ILE A 92 19.39 -17.33 5.43
CA ILE A 92 19.31 -17.68 6.85
C ILE A 92 18.41 -16.63 7.48
N VAL A 93 17.20 -17.05 7.82
CA VAL A 93 16.32 -16.29 8.70
C VAL A 93 16.34 -16.90 10.08
N GLU A 94 16.39 -16.04 11.08
CA GLU A 94 16.11 -16.44 12.44
C GLU A 94 14.68 -17.00 12.51
N LYS A 95 14.53 -18.15 13.19
CA LYS A 95 13.23 -18.82 13.37
C LYS A 95 12.60 -18.52 14.73
N ASN A 96 13.28 -17.73 15.56
CA ASN A 96 12.82 -17.39 16.90
C ASN A 96 11.84 -16.22 16.84
N ASP A 97 10.94 -16.16 17.81
CA ASP A 97 10.06 -15.01 17.99
C ASP A 97 10.90 -13.78 18.35
N ASN A 98 10.98 -12.85 17.41
CA ASN A 98 11.62 -11.56 17.64
C ASN A 98 10.61 -10.62 18.31
N SER A 99 10.89 -10.25 19.56
CA SER A 99 10.15 -9.23 20.33
C SER A 99 11.04 -8.01 20.52
N PRO A 100 10.93 -7.00 19.65
CA PRO A 100 11.80 -5.85 19.65
C PRO A 100 11.44 -4.99 20.86
N GLN A 101 12.44 -4.31 21.42
CA GLN A 101 12.18 -3.35 22.47
C GLN A 101 11.37 -2.19 21.88
N PRO A 102 10.22 -1.83 22.47
CA PRO A 102 9.42 -0.72 21.98
C PRO A 102 10.23 0.56 21.93
N LYS A 103 9.98 1.37 20.90
CA LYS A 103 10.57 2.68 20.71
C LYS A 103 9.50 3.76 20.60
N VAL A 104 9.94 5.01 20.65
CA VAL A 104 9.07 6.16 20.41
C VAL A 104 9.14 6.54 18.94
N PHE A 105 8.01 6.45 18.26
CA PHE A 105 7.81 7.01 16.93
C PHE A 105 6.92 8.24 17.04
N LYS A 106 7.35 9.38 16.49
CA LYS A 106 6.57 10.63 16.44
C LYS A 106 6.26 10.98 14.99
N ALA A 107 4.98 11.09 14.67
CA ALA A 107 4.54 11.41 13.33
C ALA A 107 4.63 12.91 13.04
N SER A 108 5.03 13.25 11.82
CA SER A 108 4.85 14.58 11.21
C SER A 108 3.89 14.41 10.03
N VAL A 109 2.59 14.57 10.30
CA VAL A 109 1.55 14.18 9.34
C VAL A 109 1.53 15.14 8.14
N ARG A 110 1.71 14.57 6.95
CA ARG A 110 1.59 15.20 5.62
C ARG A 110 0.14 15.15 5.14
N GLN A 111 -0.64 16.15 5.53
CA GLN A 111 -2.07 16.22 5.21
C GLN A 111 -2.34 16.27 3.69
N GLU A 112 -1.41 16.84 2.92
CA GLU A 112 -1.47 16.92 1.45
C GLU A 112 -1.45 15.56 0.75
N MET A 113 -1.04 14.49 1.45
CA MET A 113 -1.07 13.13 0.93
C MET A 113 -2.41 12.40 1.16
N ILE A 114 -3.33 13.01 1.92
CA ILE A 114 -4.63 12.44 2.27
C ILE A 114 -5.71 13.21 1.52
N VAL A 115 -6.42 12.54 0.60
CA VAL A 115 -7.49 13.16 -0.19
C VAL A 115 -8.85 12.76 0.38
N SER A 116 -9.67 13.75 0.75
CA SER A 116 -11.01 13.53 1.26
C SER A 116 -12.05 13.30 0.15
N LYS A 117 -13.21 12.74 0.53
CA LYS A 117 -14.36 12.61 -0.36
C LYS A 117 -14.81 13.96 -0.95
N ALA A 118 -14.78 15.03 -0.15
CA ALA A 118 -15.19 16.36 -0.58
C ALA A 118 -14.20 16.92 -1.62
N GLU A 119 -12.90 16.70 -1.42
CA GLU A 119 -11.87 17.06 -2.39
C GLU A 119 -12.07 16.30 -3.70
N VAL A 120 -12.22 14.96 -3.66
CA VAL A 120 -12.49 14.16 -4.86
C VAL A 120 -13.72 14.68 -5.61
N ALA A 121 -14.83 14.97 -4.91
CA ALA A 121 -16.03 15.53 -5.52
C ALA A 121 -15.77 16.90 -6.18
N SER A 122 -14.93 17.74 -5.57
CA SER A 122 -14.54 19.05 -6.13
C SER A 122 -13.61 18.94 -7.35
N LEU A 123 -12.97 17.78 -7.56
CA LEU A 123 -12.08 17.51 -8.69
C LEU A 123 -12.81 16.88 -9.88
N MET A 124 -14.04 16.37 -9.68
CA MET A 124 -14.83 15.78 -10.75
C MET A 124 -15.06 16.80 -11.88
N GLY A 125 -14.73 16.40 -13.12
CA GLY A 125 -14.84 17.26 -14.31
C GLY A 125 -13.68 18.24 -14.52
N LYS A 126 -12.70 18.29 -13.60
CA LYS A 126 -11.44 19.00 -13.83
C LYS A 126 -10.46 18.11 -14.60
N ASN A 127 -9.45 18.73 -15.22
CA ASN A 127 -8.36 18.02 -15.87
C ASN A 127 -7.32 17.50 -14.86
N ILE A 128 -7.80 16.74 -13.85
CA ILE A 128 -6.95 16.05 -12.87
C ILE A 128 -7.30 14.57 -12.94
N PRO A 129 -6.32 13.69 -13.24
CA PRO A 129 -6.60 12.28 -13.41
C PRO A 129 -6.97 11.63 -12.07
N LEU A 130 -8.06 10.86 -12.07
CA LEU A 130 -8.44 9.97 -10.98
C LEU A 130 -8.14 8.54 -11.42
N ILE A 131 -7.10 7.93 -10.85
CA ILE A 131 -6.70 6.57 -11.20
C ILE A 131 -7.43 5.57 -10.30
N ASP A 132 -8.21 4.67 -10.90
CA ASP A 132 -8.87 3.57 -10.23
C ASP A 132 -8.06 2.28 -10.46
N MET A 133 -7.44 1.79 -9.39
CA MET A 133 -6.58 0.60 -9.45
C MET A 133 -7.32 -0.72 -9.17
N ARG A 134 -8.64 -0.69 -9.05
CA ARG A 134 -9.44 -1.91 -8.83
C ARG A 134 -9.44 -2.82 -10.07
N PRO A 135 -9.84 -4.09 -9.91
CA PRO A 135 -10.07 -4.98 -11.04
C PRO A 135 -10.99 -4.36 -12.11
N SER A 136 -10.68 -4.59 -13.39
CA SER A 136 -11.40 -3.96 -14.52
C SER A 136 -12.89 -4.24 -14.53
N ASP A 137 -13.31 -5.42 -14.10
CA ASP A 137 -14.73 -5.81 -13.99
C ASP A 137 -15.49 -4.99 -12.93
N GLN A 138 -14.82 -4.55 -11.86
CA GLN A 138 -15.38 -3.62 -10.88
C GLN A 138 -15.43 -2.18 -11.39
N PHE A 139 -14.41 -1.78 -12.15
CA PHE A 139 -14.36 -0.46 -12.78
C PHE A 139 -15.51 -0.27 -13.77
N ILE A 140 -15.75 -1.23 -14.66
CA ILE A 140 -16.86 -1.19 -15.64
C ILE A 140 -18.21 -1.53 -15.01
N GLY A 141 -18.23 -2.03 -13.77
CA GLY A 141 -19.44 -2.30 -13.00
C GLY A 141 -20.14 -3.62 -13.29
N VAL A 142 -19.47 -4.56 -13.97
CA VAL A 142 -19.94 -5.95 -14.13
C VAL A 142 -19.97 -6.64 -12.77
N ASN A 143 -18.91 -6.46 -11.98
CA ASN A 143 -18.83 -6.93 -10.60
C ASN A 143 -18.66 -5.75 -9.65
N ARG A 144 -18.70 -6.02 -8.35
CA ARG A 144 -18.53 -5.00 -7.32
C ARG A 144 -17.94 -5.62 -6.05
N HIS A 145 -17.05 -4.89 -5.39
CA HIS A 145 -16.63 -5.24 -4.04
C HIS A 145 -17.85 -5.32 -3.08
N PRO A 146 -17.95 -6.33 -2.20
CA PRO A 146 -19.11 -6.51 -1.32
C PRO A 146 -19.44 -5.31 -0.43
N LYS A 147 -18.43 -4.50 -0.09
CA LYS A 147 -18.57 -3.29 0.73
C LYS A 147 -18.94 -2.02 -0.05
N ALA A 148 -18.84 -2.02 -1.38
CA ALA A 148 -19.21 -0.85 -2.16
C ALA A 148 -20.74 -0.73 -2.24
N LEU A 149 -21.26 0.50 -2.28
CA LEU A 149 -22.72 0.74 -2.33
C LEU A 149 -23.28 0.78 -3.76
N ARG A 150 -22.43 0.97 -4.76
CA ARG A 150 -22.79 1.05 -6.18
C ARG A 150 -21.68 0.43 -7.05
N SER A 151 -22.06 -0.24 -8.13
CA SER A 151 -21.11 -0.76 -9.12
C SER A 151 -20.53 0.36 -9.98
N GLY A 152 -19.41 0.09 -10.65
CA GLY A 152 -18.73 1.05 -11.51
C GLY A 152 -17.70 1.90 -10.76
N THR A 153 -17.36 3.04 -11.34
CA THR A 153 -16.30 3.95 -10.85
C THR A 153 -16.79 5.39 -10.65
N ILE A 154 -15.88 6.26 -10.22
CA ILE A 154 -16.07 7.71 -10.16
C ILE A 154 -16.07 8.25 -11.60
N PRO A 155 -17.06 9.08 -11.99
CA PRO A 155 -17.07 9.68 -13.32
C PRO A 155 -15.77 10.43 -13.65
N GLY A 156 -15.20 10.14 -14.82
CA GLY A 156 -13.91 10.69 -15.28
C GLY A 156 -12.68 9.95 -14.78
N ALA A 157 -12.83 8.92 -13.93
CA ALA A 157 -11.70 8.08 -13.54
C ALA A 157 -11.21 7.21 -14.70
N VAL A 158 -9.91 6.93 -14.69
CA VAL A 158 -9.21 6.05 -15.62
C VAL A 158 -8.86 4.74 -14.91
N SER A 159 -8.98 3.62 -15.62
CA SER A 159 -8.69 2.30 -15.08
C SER A 159 -7.20 1.97 -15.24
N LEU A 160 -6.53 1.63 -14.14
CA LEU A 160 -5.16 1.08 -14.14
C LEU A 160 -5.09 -0.03 -13.08
N PRO A 161 -5.60 -1.23 -13.36
CA PRO A 161 -5.70 -2.31 -12.38
C PRO A 161 -4.36 -2.63 -11.69
N GLU A 162 -4.41 -2.87 -10.39
CA GLU A 162 -3.21 -3.21 -9.59
C GLU A 162 -2.44 -4.44 -10.11
N SER A 163 -3.13 -5.38 -10.75
CA SER A 163 -2.49 -6.55 -11.35
C SER A 163 -1.57 -6.20 -12.53
N TRP A 164 -1.69 -4.99 -13.09
CA TRP A 164 -0.86 -4.53 -14.19
C TRP A 164 0.44 -3.87 -13.72
N VAL A 165 0.51 -3.38 -12.48
CA VAL A 165 1.74 -2.75 -11.95
C VAL A 165 2.80 -3.76 -11.52
N THR A 166 2.42 -5.04 -11.39
CA THR A 166 3.32 -6.15 -11.08
C THR A 166 3.50 -7.10 -12.26
N GLU A 167 4.64 -7.78 -12.31
CA GLU A 167 4.93 -8.82 -13.28
C GLU A 167 4.03 -10.04 -13.04
N ASN A 168 3.26 -10.44 -14.06
CA ASN A 168 2.36 -11.60 -14.03
C ASN A 168 1.39 -11.64 -12.83
N ASN A 169 0.92 -10.48 -12.37
CA ASN A 169 0.12 -10.35 -11.15
C ASN A 169 0.83 -10.91 -9.91
N GLY A 170 2.16 -10.99 -9.93
CA GLY A 170 3.02 -11.54 -8.88
C GLY A 170 3.48 -10.48 -7.89
N GLY A 171 4.56 -10.78 -7.17
CA GLY A 171 5.08 -9.93 -6.12
C GLY A 171 6.10 -8.88 -6.55
N SER A 172 6.50 -8.82 -7.83
CA SER A 172 7.54 -7.90 -8.29
C SER A 172 6.95 -6.78 -9.14
N PHE A 173 7.42 -5.55 -8.95
CA PHE A 173 7.06 -4.44 -9.81
C PHE A 173 7.54 -4.69 -11.24
N ARG A 174 6.78 -4.15 -12.21
CA ARG A 174 7.30 -4.00 -13.56
C ARG A 174 8.43 -2.97 -13.59
N SER A 175 9.23 -3.02 -14.64
CA SER A 175 10.27 -2.01 -14.86
C SER A 175 9.71 -0.58 -14.87
N VAL A 176 10.51 0.40 -14.47
CA VAL A 176 10.14 1.83 -14.53
C VAL A 176 9.71 2.23 -15.94
N GLN A 177 10.36 1.69 -16.98
CA GLN A 177 9.98 1.96 -18.37
C GLN A 177 8.54 1.48 -18.66
N THR A 178 8.20 0.26 -18.22
CA THR A 178 6.86 -0.30 -18.41
C THR A 178 5.82 0.45 -17.60
N LEU A 179 6.12 0.81 -16.35
CA LEU A 179 5.23 1.61 -15.51
C LEU A 179 4.98 2.99 -16.14
N ASN A 180 6.02 3.67 -16.61
CA ASN A 180 5.88 4.96 -17.31
C ASN A 180 5.01 4.84 -18.56
N ALA A 181 5.10 3.74 -19.31
CA ALA A 181 4.22 3.49 -20.45
C ALA A 181 2.76 3.29 -20.01
N LEU A 182 2.52 2.53 -18.92
CA LEU A 182 1.19 2.31 -18.36
C LEU A 182 0.54 3.61 -17.88
N TYR A 183 1.25 4.43 -17.10
CA TYR A 183 0.69 5.70 -16.60
C TYR A 183 0.39 6.69 -17.74
N LYS A 184 1.22 6.75 -18.78
CA LYS A 184 0.94 7.56 -19.97
C LYS A 184 -0.38 7.19 -20.65
N THR A 185 -0.73 5.90 -20.70
CA THR A 185 -2.02 5.47 -21.26
C THR A 185 -3.23 5.87 -20.41
N ALA A 186 -3.01 6.09 -19.11
CA ALA A 186 -4.01 6.63 -18.19
C ALA A 186 -4.05 8.18 -18.20
N ALA A 187 -3.35 8.82 -19.16
CA ALA A 187 -3.20 10.28 -19.26
C ALA A 187 -2.55 10.91 -18.00
N VAL A 188 -1.62 10.17 -17.37
CA VAL A 188 -0.83 10.59 -16.20
C VAL A 188 0.66 10.49 -16.48
#